data_AF-A0A850V039-F1
#
_entry.id   AF-A0A850V039-F1
#
_cell.length_a   1.000
_cell.length_b   1.000
_cell.length_c   1.000
_cell.angle_alpha   90.00
_cell.angle_beta   90.00
_cell.angle_gamma   90.00
#
_symmetry.space_group_name_H-M   'P 1'
#
loop_
_entity.id
_entity.type
_entity.pdbx_description
1 polymer ?
#
loop_
_entity_poly.entity_id
_entity_poly.type
_entity_poly.pdbx_seq_one_letter_code
_entity_poly.pdbx_strand_id
1 'polypeptide(L)' 'VTLDLTGLDLASASLLDEATAAAEAMALAKRASKLKDANRFFVADDVHPQTLDVVRTRAETFGFDVIVDKAEKV' A
#
# COMPACT_ATOMS: atom_id res chain seq x y z
N VAL A 1 10.24 13.11 14.78
CA VAL A 1 10.59 11.68 14.88
C VAL A 1 10.24 10.92 13.62
N THR A 2 8.96 10.71 13.24
CA THR A 2 8.62 9.95 12.02
C THR A 2 9.25 10.56 10.76
N LEU A 3 9.12 11.87 10.57
CA LEU A 3 9.74 12.62 9.45
C LEU A 3 11.27 12.42 9.42
N ASP A 4 11.91 12.55 10.58
CA ASP A 4 13.37 12.45 10.70
C ASP A 4 13.91 11.05 10.38
N LEU A 5 13.12 10.00 10.68
CA LEU A 5 13.50 8.60 10.43
C LEU A 5 13.21 8.15 9.00
N THR A 6 12.09 8.58 8.42
CA THR A 6 11.69 8.17 7.06
C THR A 6 12.27 9.07 5.98
N GLY A 7 12.69 10.29 6.33
CA GLY A 7 13.14 11.29 5.38
C GLY A 7 12.04 11.86 4.48
N LEU A 8 10.76 11.65 4.84
CA LEU A 8 9.61 12.21 4.11
C LEU A 8 9.22 13.58 4.63
N ASP A 9 8.60 14.39 3.77
CA ASP A 9 8.19 15.78 4.07
C ASP A 9 6.97 15.88 5.00
N LEU A 10 6.14 14.83 5.03
CA LEU A 10 4.90 14.81 5.80
C LEU A 10 4.62 13.44 6.42
N ALA A 11 4.08 13.44 7.63
CA ALA A 11 3.61 12.28 8.35
C ALA A 11 2.30 12.62 9.07
N SER A 12 1.40 11.64 9.19
CA SER A 12 0.20 11.79 10.02
C SER A 12 0.54 11.68 11.51
N ALA A 13 -0.46 11.88 12.39
CA ALA A 13 -0.30 11.72 13.82
C ALA A 13 -0.28 10.25 14.30
N SER A 14 -0.81 9.32 13.49
CA SER A 14 -0.76 7.85 13.66
C SER A 14 -1.75 7.17 12.70
N LEU A 15 -1.67 5.84 12.62
CA LEU A 15 -2.70 4.93 12.11
C LEU A 15 -2.84 3.75 13.10
N LEU A 16 -3.78 2.83 12.83
CA LEU A 16 -4.11 1.72 13.75
C LEU A 16 -2.96 0.71 13.87
N ASP A 17 -2.48 0.20 12.74
CA ASP A 17 -1.41 -0.78 12.63
C ASP A 17 -0.72 -0.70 11.26
N GLU A 18 0.35 -1.46 11.05
CA GLU A 18 1.11 -1.50 9.79
C GLU A 18 0.24 -1.95 8.61
N ALA A 19 -0.57 -2.99 8.81
CA ALA A 19 -1.34 -3.62 7.75
C ALA A 19 -2.43 -2.68 7.19
N THR A 20 -3.12 -1.98 8.10
CA THR A 20 -4.08 -0.93 7.75
C THR A 20 -3.38 0.30 7.16
N ALA A 21 -2.19 0.66 7.64
CA ALA A 21 -1.39 1.73 7.04
C ALA A 21 -0.98 1.43 5.59
N ALA A 22 -0.55 0.19 5.30
CA ALA A 22 -0.23 -0.24 3.94
C ALA A 22 -1.45 -0.18 3.01
N ALA A 23 -2.63 -0.58 3.49
CA ALA A 23 -3.87 -0.47 2.73
C ALA A 23 -4.29 0.99 2.46
N GLU A 24 -4.09 1.90 3.42
CA GLU A 24 -4.33 3.35 3.20
C GLU A 24 -3.32 3.93 2.19
N ALA A 25 -2.06 3.47 2.21
CA ALA A 25 -1.06 3.85 1.21
C ALA A 25 -1.48 3.40 -0.20
N MET A 26 -2.01 2.19 -0.36
CA MET A 26 -2.59 1.70 -1.61
C MET A 26 -3.75 2.60 -2.09
N ALA A 27 -4.67 2.96 -1.20
CA ALA A 27 -5.80 3.83 -1.54
C ALA A 27 -5.34 5.26 -1.91
N LEU A 28 -4.33 5.79 -1.21
CA LEU A 28 -3.71 7.08 -1.54
C LEU A 28 -3.04 7.05 -2.91
N ALA A 29 -2.32 5.97 -3.25
CA ALA A 29 -1.73 5.78 -4.57
C ALA A 29 -2.78 5.80 -5.68
N LYS A 30 -3.95 5.17 -5.47
CA LYS A 30 -5.08 5.25 -6.43
C LYS A 30 -5.51 6.69 -6.69
N ARG A 31 -5.71 7.44 -5.61
CA ARG A 31 -6.21 8.83 -5.66
C ARG A 31 -5.20 9.79 -6.29
N ALA A 32 -3.91 9.56 -6.05
CA ALA A 32 -2.83 10.38 -6.62
C ALA A 32 -2.52 10.04 -8.09
N SER A 33 -2.87 8.83 -8.54
CA SER A 33 -2.63 8.40 -9.92
C SER A 33 -3.43 9.22 -10.93
N LYS A 34 -2.77 9.64 -12.02
CA LYS A 34 -3.40 10.32 -13.16
C LYS A 34 -3.92 9.34 -14.22
N LEU A 35 -3.58 8.05 -14.08
CA LEU A 35 -4.01 7.00 -15.01
C LEU A 35 -5.44 6.57 -14.65
N LYS A 36 -6.37 6.73 -15.61
CA LYS A 36 -7.79 6.43 -15.41
C LYS A 36 -8.05 4.98 -14.97
N ASP A 37 -7.21 4.05 -15.42
CA ASP A 37 -7.37 2.60 -15.19
C ASP A 37 -6.23 2.00 -14.36
N ALA A 38 -5.70 2.75 -13.39
CA ALA A 38 -4.71 2.25 -12.42
C ALA A 38 -5.35 1.31 -11.38
N ASN A 39 -5.83 0.16 -11.85
CA ASN A 39 -6.48 -0.87 -11.04
C ASN A 39 -5.56 -2.02 -10.66
N ARG A 40 -4.28 -2.01 -11.05
CA ARG A 40 -3.30 -3.02 -10.62
C ARG A 40 -2.43 -2.46 -9.51
N PHE A 41 -2.27 -3.21 -8.43
CA PHE A 41 -1.42 -2.86 -7.30
C PHE A 41 -0.41 -3.97 -7.03
N PHE A 42 0.87 -3.65 -7.07
CA PHE A 42 1.94 -4.61 -6.81
C PHE A 42 2.28 -4.66 -5.32
N VAL A 43 2.47 -5.86 -4.79
CA VAL A 43 2.94 -6.11 -3.43
C VAL A 43 4.07 -7.13 -3.50
N ALA A 44 5.20 -6.88 -2.83
CA ALA A 44 6.30 -7.83 -2.80
C ALA A 44 5.90 -9.14 -2.10
N ASP A 45 6.50 -10.27 -2.49
CA ASP A 45 6.18 -11.60 -1.95
C ASP A 45 6.82 -11.90 -0.58
N ASP A 46 7.66 -10.99 -0.08
CA ASP A 46 8.38 -11.08 1.20
C ASP A 46 7.83 -10.15 2.29
N VAL A 47 6.71 -9.46 2.05
CA VAL A 47 6.01 -8.68 3.08
C VAL A 47 5.41 -9.60 4.15
N HIS A 48 5.08 -9.03 5.31
CA HIS A 48 4.41 -9.79 6.35
C HIS A 48 3.04 -10.34 5.90
N PRO A 49 2.70 -11.61 6.21
CA PRO A 49 1.50 -12.26 5.68
C PRO A 49 0.21 -11.53 6.12
N GLN A 50 0.16 -11.02 7.34
CA GLN A 50 -0.98 -10.23 7.82
C GLN A 50 -1.14 -8.90 7.08
N THR A 51 -0.02 -8.29 6.67
CA THR A 51 -0.04 -7.05 5.87
C THR A 51 -0.62 -7.35 4.49
N LEU A 52 -0.19 -8.44 3.86
CA LEU A 52 -0.73 -8.89 2.57
C LEU A 52 -2.22 -9.22 2.66
N ASP A 53 -2.66 -9.93 3.70
CA ASP A 53 -4.06 -10.32 3.88
C ASP A 53 -4.97 -9.10 4.01
N VAL A 54 -4.60 -8.12 4.84
CA VAL A 54 -5.38 -6.88 5.00
C VAL A 54 -5.39 -6.05 3.72
N VAL A 55 -4.25 -5.94 3.02
CA VAL A 55 -4.17 -5.25 1.73
C VAL A 55 -5.09 -5.91 0.71
N ARG A 56 -5.10 -7.25 0.59
CA ARG A 56 -5.99 -7.99 -0.30
C ARG A 56 -7.47 -7.76 0.03
N THR A 57 -7.85 -7.89 1.30
CA THR A 57 -9.24 -7.62 1.72
C THR A 57 -9.67 -6.19 1.39
N ARG A 58 -8.80 -5.20 1.58
CA ARG A 58 -9.10 -3.81 1.22
C ARG A 58 -9.14 -3.59 -0.29
N ALA A 59 -8.27 -4.25 -1.04
CA ALA A 59 -8.18 -4.17 -2.49
C ALA A 59 -9.50 -4.56 -3.18
N GLU A 60 -10.16 -5.62 -2.69
CA GLU A 60 -11.47 -6.07 -3.19
C GLU A 60 -12.52 -4.95 -3.15
N THR A 61 -12.53 -4.15 -2.07
CA THR A 61 -13.48 -3.04 -1.92
C THR A 61 -13.16 -1.83 -2.82
N PHE A 62 -11.89 -1.66 -3.19
CA PHE A 62 -11.43 -0.55 -4.03
C PHE A 62 -11.34 -0.93 -5.52
N GLY A 63 -11.61 -2.19 -5.89
CA GLY A 63 -11.50 -2.67 -7.26
C GLY A 63 -10.06 -2.73 -7.76
N PHE A 64 -9.14 -3.16 -6.90
CA PHE A 64 -7.76 -3.44 -7.29
C PHE A 64 -7.55 -4.92 -7.59
N ASP A 65 -6.73 -5.19 -8.60
CA ASP A 65 -6.09 -6.48 -8.88
C ASP A 65 -4.70 -6.47 -8.22
N VAL A 66 -4.52 -7.29 -7.18
CA VAL A 66 -3.28 -7.35 -6.40
C VAL A 66 -2.34 -8.37 -7.02
N ILE A 67 -1.20 -7.89 -7.50
CA ILE A 67 -0.13 -8.72 -8.05
C ILE A 67 0.91 -8.94 -6.96
N VAL A 68 1.22 -10.20 -6.67
CA VAL A 68 2.25 -10.57 -5.69
C VAL A 68 3.39 -11.29 -6.39
N ASP A 69 4.60 -10.74 -6.28
CA ASP A 69 5.80 -11.31 -6.88
C ASP A 69 7.06 -10.76 -6.20
N LYS A 70 8.24 -11.24 -6.61
CA LYS A 70 9.52 -10.73 -6.13
C LYS A 70 9.70 -9.25 -6.48
N ALA A 71 10.19 -8.47 -5.52
CA ALA A 71 10.40 -7.04 -5.70
C ALA A 71 11.37 -6.71 -6.86
N GLU A 72 12.35 -7.58 -7.15
CA GLU A 72 13.34 -7.37 -8.22
C GLU A 72 12.76 -7.55 -9.63
N LYS A 73 11.51 -8.00 -9.76
CA LYS A 73 10.86 -8.23 -11.06
C LYS A 73 10.29 -6.94 -11.68
N VAL A 74 10.18 -5.86 -10.89
CA VAL A 74 9.53 -4.60 -11.27
C VAL A 74 10.55 -3.55 -11.70
#